data_AF-A0A402CZQ0-F1
#
_entry.id   AF-A0A402CZQ0-F1
#
_cell.length_a   1.000
_cell.length_b   1.000
_cell.length_c   1.000
_cell.angle_alpha   90.00
_cell.angle_beta   90.00
_cell.angle_gamma   90.00
#
_symmetry.space_group_name_H-M   'P 1'
#
loop_
_entity.id
_entity.type
_entity.pdbx_description
1 polymer ?
#
loop_
_entity_poly.entity_id
_entity_poly.type
_entity_poly.pdbx_seq_one_letter_code
_entity_poly.pdbx_strand_id
1 'polypeptide(L)'
;MSAIFTPLEVRTLRAAINQIIPPDDFPGGWDAGVGDYLERLLGSDFKLLSIYRQGLHGMDSAAKDAYGKEFEFLSPEEQYGFLNRVAQGQIPGQWEIAPEEFFPMLVGHVMEGYYADPGNGGNKDGVVWRMMGYEVTV
;
A
#
# COMPACT_ATOMS: atom_id res chain seq x y z
N MET A 1 10.22 -9.30 9.81
CA MET A 1 9.02 -8.94 10.59
C MET A 1 9.02 -7.42 10.68
N SER A 2 7.89 -6.77 10.37
CA SER A 2 7.78 -5.31 10.50
C SER A 2 8.06 -4.88 11.93
N ALA A 3 8.81 -3.80 12.12
CA ALA A 3 9.08 -3.24 13.44
C ALA A 3 8.02 -2.23 13.90
N ILE A 4 7.27 -1.66 12.95
CA ILE A 4 6.34 -0.55 13.20
C ILE A 4 4.87 -0.91 12.95
N PHE A 5 4.59 -1.98 12.21
CA PHE A 5 3.24 -2.44 11.94
C PHE A 5 2.92 -3.75 12.68
N THR A 6 1.66 -3.89 13.08
CA THR A 6 1.12 -5.17 13.55
C THR A 6 1.03 -6.18 12.40
N PRO A 7 0.95 -7.50 12.68
CA PRO A 7 0.77 -8.49 11.63
C PRO A 7 -0.48 -8.28 10.77
N LEU A 8 -1.56 -7.71 11.33
CA LEU A 8 -2.77 -7.40 10.56
C LEU A 8 -2.51 -6.23 9.60
N GLU A 9 -1.98 -5.12 10.12
CA GLU A 9 -1.64 -3.94 9.32
C GLU A 9 -0.71 -4.28 8.15
N VAL A 10 0.30 -5.13 8.38
CA VAL A 10 1.20 -5.61 7.31
C VAL A 10 0.43 -6.33 6.20
N ARG A 11 -0.52 -7.19 6.56
CA ARG A 11 -1.26 -7.98 5.57
C ARG A 11 -2.24 -7.14 4.77
N THR A 12 -2.93 -6.21 5.43
CA THR A 12 -3.81 -5.22 4.80
C THR A 12 -3.04 -4.29 3.87
N LEU A 13 -1.91 -3.75 4.36
CA LEU A 13 -1.03 -2.90 3.56
C LEU A 13 -0.49 -3.65 2.32
N ARG A 14 -0.02 -4.89 2.49
CA ARG A 14 0.44 -5.72 1.39
C ARG A 14 -0.65 -5.96 0.34
N ALA A 15 -1.86 -6.31 0.77
CA ALA A 15 -2.98 -6.53 -0.14
C ALA A 15 -3.29 -5.25 -0.92
N ALA A 16 -3.33 -4.09 -0.26
CA ALA A 16 -3.59 -2.81 -0.91
C ALA A 16 -2.49 -2.43 -1.91
N ILE A 17 -1.21 -2.58 -1.52
CA ILE A 17 -0.06 -2.33 -2.40
C ILE A 17 -0.14 -3.17 -3.67
N ASN A 18 -0.43 -4.47 -3.53
CA ASN A 18 -0.52 -5.38 -4.68
C ASN A 18 -1.79 -5.19 -5.52
N GLN A 19 -2.78 -4.42 -5.06
CA GLN A 19 -3.89 -3.98 -5.90
C GLN A 19 -3.54 -2.70 -6.68
N ILE A 20 -2.71 -1.83 -6.10
CA ILE A 20 -2.23 -0.61 -6.77
C ILE A 20 -1.19 -0.97 -7.84
N ILE A 21 -0.26 -1.88 -7.52
CA ILE A 21 0.74 -2.42 -8.44
C ILE A 21 0.70 -3.94 -8.36
N PRO A 22 -0.17 -4.59 -9.16
CA PRO A 22 -0.26 -6.05 -9.19
C PRO A 22 0.97 -6.68 -9.84
N PRO A 23 1.33 -7.92 -9.45
CA PRO A 23 2.36 -8.67 -10.15
C PRO A 23 1.87 -9.04 -11.55
N ASP A 24 2.78 -8.95 -12.52
CA ASP A 24 2.59 -9.40 -13.90
C ASP A 24 3.83 -10.20 -14.34
N ASP A 25 4.40 -9.90 -15.52
CA ASP A 25 5.73 -10.40 -15.91
C ASP A 25 6.85 -9.89 -14.97
N PHE A 26 6.56 -8.88 -14.15
CA PHE A 26 7.43 -8.29 -13.14
C PHE A 26 6.84 -8.42 -11.71
N PRO A 27 7.68 -8.30 -10.67
CA PRO A 27 7.22 -8.35 -9.27
C PRO A 27 6.21 -7.25 -8.98
N GLY A 28 5.15 -7.59 -8.24
CA GLY A 28 4.19 -6.59 -7.75
C GLY A 28 4.81 -5.65 -6.72
N GLY A 29 4.06 -4.62 -6.33
CA GLY A 29 4.55 -3.54 -5.47
C GLY A 29 5.22 -4.04 -4.18
N TRP A 30 4.62 -5.03 -3.51
CA TRP A 30 5.17 -5.58 -2.28
C TRP A 30 6.54 -6.25 -2.51
N ASP A 31 6.62 -7.13 -3.52
CA ASP A 31 7.82 -7.90 -3.81
C ASP A 31 8.94 -7.04 -4.41
N ALA A 32 8.58 -5.91 -5.02
CA ALA A 32 9.52 -4.87 -5.45
C ALA A 32 10.00 -3.95 -4.31
N GLY A 33 9.64 -4.21 -3.05
CA GLY A 33 10.19 -3.50 -1.89
C GLY A 33 9.45 -2.24 -1.46
N VAL A 34 8.22 -1.99 -1.96
CA VAL A 34 7.42 -0.84 -1.53
C VAL A 34 7.14 -0.87 -0.03
N GLY A 35 6.95 -2.05 0.56
CA GLY A 35 6.76 -2.22 2.01
C GLY A 35 7.97 -1.73 2.81
N ASP A 36 9.19 -2.06 2.36
CA ASP A 36 10.44 -1.64 3.01
C ASP A 36 10.63 -0.12 2.93
N TYR A 37 10.32 0.48 1.78
CA TYR A 37 10.29 1.93 1.60
C TYR A 37 9.34 2.60 2.59
N LEU A 38 8.10 2.10 2.70
CA LEU A 38 7.11 2.64 3.62
C LEU A 38 7.55 2.50 5.08
N GLU A 39 8.14 1.37 5.48
CA GLU A 39 8.64 1.22 6.84
C GLU A 39 9.72 2.26 7.18
N ARG A 40 10.63 2.55 6.25
CA ARG A 40 11.65 3.58 6.43
C ARG A 40 11.05 4.99 6.48
N LEU A 41 10.11 5.30 5.58
CA LEU A 41 9.43 6.59 5.54
C LEU A 41 8.65 6.85 6.84
N LEU A 42 7.90 5.87 7.31
CA LEU A 42 7.02 6.00 8.47
C LEU A 42 7.79 5.89 9.79
N GLY A 43 8.94 5.20 9.79
CA GLY A 43 9.84 5.15 10.93
C GLY A 43 10.45 6.50 11.30
N SER A 44 10.53 7.45 10.37
CA SER A 44 11.04 8.80 10.62
C SER A 44 9.94 9.86 10.87
N ASP A 45 8.67 9.54 10.59
CA ASP A 45 7.54 10.44 10.80
C ASP A 45 6.40 9.77 11.59
N PHE A 46 6.37 10.01 12.90
CA PHE A 46 5.35 9.46 13.80
C PHE A 46 3.93 9.95 13.50
N LYS A 47 3.76 11.14 12.92
CA LYS A 47 2.43 11.64 12.55
C LYS A 47 1.93 10.86 11.35
N LEU A 48 2.78 10.67 10.35
CA LEU A 48 2.45 9.89 9.17
C LEU A 48 2.20 8.42 9.52
N LEU A 49 2.99 7.83 10.43
CA LEU A 49 2.73 6.49 10.95
C LEU A 49 1.33 6.38 11.60
N SER A 50 0.94 7.38 12.39
CA SER A 50 -0.40 7.41 13.01
C SER A 50 -1.51 7.45 11.96
N ILE A 51 -1.35 8.25 10.90
CA ILE A 51 -2.30 8.31 9.77
C ILE A 51 -2.40 6.94 9.09
N TYR A 52 -1.26 6.27 8.83
CA TYR A 52 -1.25 4.95 8.21
C TYR A 52 -1.98 3.90 9.05
N ARG A 53 -1.75 3.86 10.36
CA ARG A 53 -2.46 2.91 11.24
C ARG A 53 -3.96 3.15 11.24
N GLN A 54 -4.40 4.41 11.35
CA GLN A 54 -5.82 4.77 11.30
C GLN A 54 -6.45 4.40 9.95
N GLY A 55 -5.75 4.65 8.84
CA GLY A 55 -6.22 4.31 7.50
C GLY A 55 -6.33 2.80 7.26
N LEU A 56 -5.33 2.02 7.69
CA LEU A 56 -5.35 0.55 7.59
C LEU A 56 -6.44 -0.06 8.47
N HIS A 57 -6.62 0.46 9.69
CA HIS A 57 -7.69 0.01 10.58
C HIS A 57 -9.08 0.35 10.03
N GLY A 58 -9.26 1.54 9.45
CA GLY A 58 -10.49 1.94 8.76
C GLY A 58 -10.77 1.05 7.55
N MET A 59 -9.75 0.69 6.77
CA MET A 59 -9.86 -0.22 5.63
C MET A 59 -10.37 -1.60 6.04
N ASP A 60 -9.77 -2.21 7.06
CA ASP A 60 -10.23 -3.51 7.56
C ASP A 60 -11.62 -3.47 8.17
N SER A 61 -11.95 -2.41 8.91
CA SER A 61 -13.28 -2.25 9.50
C SER A 61 -14.36 -2.10 8.43
N ALA A 62 -14.11 -1.26 7.42
CA ALA A 62 -15.03 -1.07 6.29
C ALA A 62 -15.17 -2.34 5.43
N ALA A 63 -14.10 -3.12 5.26
CA ALA A 63 -14.16 -4.41 4.58
C ALA A 63 -15.02 -5.41 5.38
N LYS A 64 -14.87 -5.47 6.72
CA LYS A 64 -15.71 -6.29 7.59
C LYS A 64 -17.17 -5.90 7.51
N ASP A 65 -17.49 -4.62 7.54
CA ASP A 65 -18.87 -4.13 7.45
C ASP A 65 -19.51 -4.45 6.10
N ALA A 66 -18.76 -4.32 5.00
CA ALA A 66 -19.29 -4.50 3.66
C ALA A 66 -19.34 -5.96 3.19
N TYR A 67 -18.40 -6.81 3.64
CA TYR A 67 -18.20 -8.17 3.11
C TYR A 67 -18.11 -9.26 4.21
N GLY A 68 -18.09 -8.89 5.49
CA GLY A 68 -17.97 -9.83 6.61
C GLY A 68 -16.56 -10.39 6.81
N LYS A 69 -15.52 -9.82 6.18
CA LYS A 69 -14.13 -10.30 6.21
C LYS A 69 -13.14 -9.13 6.27
N GLU A 70 -11.93 -9.39 6.81
CA GLU A 70 -10.80 -8.45 6.68
C GLU A 70 -10.42 -8.24 5.22
N PHE A 71 -9.84 -7.10 4.90
CA PHE A 71 -9.57 -6.69 3.52
C PHE A 71 -8.69 -7.71 2.78
N GLU A 72 -7.68 -8.28 3.46
CA GLU A 72 -6.79 -9.28 2.88
C GLU A 72 -7.51 -10.57 2.42
N PHE A 73 -8.67 -10.89 2.99
CA PHE A 73 -9.42 -12.12 2.72
C PHE A 73 -10.51 -11.94 1.67
N LEU A 74 -10.68 -10.73 1.16
CA LEU A 74 -11.48 -10.47 -0.03
C LEU A 74 -10.78 -11.08 -1.26
N SER A 75 -11.57 -11.54 -2.22
CA SER A 75 -11.05 -11.92 -3.54
C SER A 75 -10.38 -10.71 -4.22
N PRO A 76 -9.48 -10.92 -5.19
CA PRO A 76 -8.83 -9.80 -5.90
C PRO A 76 -9.83 -8.81 -6.51
N GLU A 77 -10.94 -9.32 -7.06
CA GLU A 77 -12.01 -8.50 -7.64
C GLU A 77 -12.76 -7.68 -6.58
N GLU A 78 -13.03 -8.27 -5.41
CA GLU A 78 -13.64 -7.58 -4.27
C GLU A 78 -12.70 -6.51 -3.68
N GLN A 79 -11.40 -6.79 -3.58
CA GLN A 79 -10.40 -5.81 -3.14
C GLN A 79 -10.34 -4.62 -4.09
N TYR A 80 -10.25 -4.88 -5.40
CA TYR A 80 -10.26 -3.84 -6.43
C TYR A 80 -11.56 -3.01 -6.39
N GLY A 81 -12.72 -3.68 -6.32
CA GLY A 81 -14.02 -3.02 -6.20
C GLY A 81 -14.13 -2.17 -4.94
N PHE A 82 -13.62 -2.66 -3.81
CA PHE A 82 -13.55 -1.89 -2.57
C PHE A 82 -12.67 -0.64 -2.71
N LEU A 83 -11.43 -0.76 -3.21
CA LEU A 83 -10.52 0.37 -3.39
C LEU A 83 -11.05 1.40 -4.39
N ASN A 84 -11.76 0.97 -5.43
CA ASN A 84 -12.44 1.89 -6.35
C ASN A 84 -13.56 2.68 -5.66
N ARG A 85 -14.34 2.03 -4.80
CA ARG A 85 -15.36 2.74 -3.99
C ARG A 85 -14.71 3.71 -3.01
N VAL A 86 -13.54 3.38 -2.46
CA VAL A 86 -12.73 4.28 -1.65
C VAL A 86 -12.34 5.52 -2.43
N ALA A 87 -11.77 5.35 -3.62
CA ALA A 87 -11.36 6.44 -4.49
C ALA A 87 -12.54 7.35 -4.91
N GLN A 88 -13.76 6.82 -4.93
CA GLN A 88 -14.98 7.56 -5.31
C GLN A 88 -15.74 8.15 -4.12
N GLY A 89 -15.27 7.96 -2.88
CA GLY A 89 -15.97 8.41 -1.68
C GLY A 89 -17.28 7.67 -1.41
N GLN A 90 -17.41 6.42 -1.89
CA GLN A 90 -18.64 5.60 -1.82
C GLN A 90 -18.53 4.46 -0.79
N ILE A 91 -17.73 4.65 0.26
CA ILE A 91 -17.49 3.60 1.26
C ILE A 91 -18.55 3.64 2.38
N PRO A 92 -19.08 2.48 2.78
CA PRO A 92 -19.85 2.32 4.01
C PRO A 92 -18.92 2.09 5.21
N GLY A 93 -19.26 2.62 6.38
CA GLY A 93 -18.52 2.40 7.61
C GLY A 93 -17.93 3.69 8.19
N GLN A 94 -17.48 3.62 9.44
CA GLN A 94 -16.87 4.74 10.15
C GLN A 94 -15.36 4.65 10.04
N TRP A 95 -14.73 5.73 9.56
CA TRP A 95 -13.27 5.85 9.50
C TRP A 95 -12.81 6.93 10.47
N GLU A 96 -11.66 6.70 11.12
CA GLU A 96 -11.04 7.69 12.00
C GLU A 96 -10.44 8.87 11.22
N ILE A 97 -10.05 8.64 9.97
CA ILE A 97 -9.53 9.64 9.02
C ILE A 97 -10.32 9.59 7.71
N ALA A 98 -10.27 10.67 6.93
CA ALA A 98 -10.92 10.73 5.63
C ALA A 98 -10.33 9.69 4.65
N PRO A 99 -11.07 8.65 4.25
CA PRO A 99 -10.57 7.65 3.29
C PRO A 99 -10.19 8.27 1.93
N GLU A 100 -10.90 9.32 1.52
CA GLU A 100 -10.65 10.10 0.31
C GLU A 100 -9.33 10.89 0.34
N GLU A 101 -8.76 11.12 1.53
CA GLU A 101 -7.42 11.71 1.69
C GLU A 101 -6.35 10.63 1.84
N PHE A 102 -6.65 9.59 2.62
CA PHE A 102 -5.72 8.50 2.91
C PHE A 102 -5.37 7.68 1.67
N PHE A 103 -6.36 7.30 0.86
CA PHE A 103 -6.10 6.39 -0.25
C PHE A 103 -5.23 7.00 -1.36
N PRO A 104 -5.46 8.26 -1.82
CA PRO A 104 -4.54 8.92 -2.74
C PRO A 104 -3.13 9.06 -2.18
N MET A 105 -2.99 9.32 -0.87
CA MET A 105 -1.68 9.37 -0.20
C MET A 105 -0.98 8.02 -0.24
N LEU A 106 -1.70 6.92 0.04
CA LEU A 106 -1.16 5.57 -0.10
C LEU A 106 -0.70 5.31 -1.54
N VAL A 107 -1.53 5.61 -2.53
CA VAL A 107 -1.18 5.46 -3.95
C VAL A 107 0.09 6.23 -4.30
N GLY A 108 0.21 7.50 -3.88
CA GLY A 108 1.40 8.32 -4.10
C GLY A 108 2.67 7.65 -3.54
N HIS A 109 2.64 7.24 -2.28
CA HIS A 109 3.80 6.59 -1.66
C HIS A 109 4.11 5.21 -2.27
N VAL A 110 3.10 4.47 -2.75
CA VAL A 110 3.32 3.21 -3.48
C VAL A 110 4.04 3.48 -4.80
N MET A 111 3.64 4.51 -5.55
CA MET A 111 4.31 4.91 -6.78
C MET A 111 5.75 5.36 -6.52
N GLU A 112 5.99 6.14 -5.46
CA GLU A 112 7.35 6.53 -5.05
C GLU A 112 8.19 5.30 -4.69
N GLY A 113 7.68 4.42 -3.84
CA GLY A 113 8.39 3.22 -3.43
C GLY A 113 8.69 2.26 -4.58
N TYR A 114 7.89 2.26 -5.64
CA TYR A 114 8.06 1.35 -6.77
C TYR A 114 8.95 1.93 -7.88
N TYR A 115 8.76 3.20 -8.24
CA TYR A 115 9.42 3.81 -9.41
C TYR A 115 10.66 4.65 -9.09
N ALA A 116 10.85 5.09 -7.84
CA ALA A 116 11.96 5.96 -7.46
C ALA A 116 13.31 5.21 -7.34
N ASP A 117 14.34 5.97 -6.95
CA ASP A 117 15.70 5.47 -6.73
C ASP A 117 15.73 4.35 -5.67
N PRO A 118 16.31 3.17 -5.97
CA PRO A 118 16.45 2.07 -5.00
C PRO A 118 17.15 2.45 -3.69
N GLY A 119 18.00 3.48 -3.71
CA GLY A 119 18.67 4.02 -2.52
C GLY A 119 17.70 4.59 -1.46
N ASN A 120 16.45 4.84 -1.84
CA ASN A 120 15.38 5.23 -0.91
C ASN A 120 14.81 4.03 -0.12
N GLY A 121 15.17 2.80 -0.48
CA GLY A 121 14.71 1.58 0.17
C GLY A 121 13.55 0.87 -0.52
N GLY A 122 13.05 1.41 -1.63
CA GLY A 122 12.08 0.78 -2.53
C GLY A 122 12.75 0.25 -3.80
N ASN A 123 11.98 -0.02 -4.86
CA ASN A 123 12.44 -0.46 -6.18
C ASN A 123 13.61 -1.46 -6.07
N LYS A 124 13.38 -2.53 -5.33
CA LYS A 124 14.43 -3.43 -4.86
C LYS A 124 15.26 -3.92 -6.03
N ASP A 125 16.58 -3.88 -5.85
CA ASP A 125 17.57 -4.21 -6.86
C ASP A 125 17.47 -3.38 -8.16
N GLY A 126 16.68 -2.31 -8.22
CA GLY A 126 16.43 -1.55 -9.45
C GLY A 126 15.64 -2.32 -10.50
N VAL A 127 14.78 -3.26 -10.09
CA VAL A 127 13.96 -4.10 -11.00
C VAL A 127 13.18 -3.24 -11.99
N VAL A 128 12.60 -2.11 -11.54
CA VAL A 128 11.78 -1.24 -12.38
C VAL A 128 12.64 -0.39 -13.32
N TRP A 129 13.84 0.00 -12.90
CA TRP A 129 14.78 0.71 -13.78
C TRP A 129 15.30 -0.19 -14.89
N ARG A 130 15.60 -1.46 -14.59
CA ARG A 130 15.93 -2.47 -15.60
C ARG A 130 14.77 -2.71 -16.58
N MET A 131 13.53 -2.78 -16.07
CA MET A 131 12.33 -2.90 -16.91
C MET A 131 12.24 -1.76 -17.93
N MET A 132 12.53 -0.52 -17.51
CA MET A 132 12.48 0.66 -18.38
C MET A 132 13.73 0.82 -19.27
N GLY A 133 14.71 -0.08 -19.17
CA GLY A 133 15.99 0.04 -19.91
C GLY A 133 16.89 1.18 -19.42
N TYR A 134 16.72 1.61 -18.17
CA TYR A 134 17.54 2.65 -17.56
C TYR A 134 18.84 2.04 -17.00
N GLU A 135 19.98 2.42 -17.58
CA GLU A 135 21.30 2.04 -17.12
C GLU A 135 21.90 3.16 -16.26
N VAL A 136 22.27 2.84 -15.01
CA VAL A 136 23.06 3.73 -14.17
C VAL A 136 24.52 3.59 -14.61
N THR A 137 24.98 4.46 -15.50
CA THR A 137 26.42 4.59 -15.76
C THR A 137 27.10 5.21 -14.54
N VAL A 138 27.98 4.43 -13.91
CA VAL A 138 28.93 4.86 -12.86
C VAL A 138 30.13 5.60 -13.43
#